data_AF-A0A7M3LVF1-F1
#
_entry.id   AF-A0A7M3LVF1-F1
#
_cell.length_a   1.000
_cell.length_b   1.000
_cell.length_c   1.000
_cell.angle_alpha   90.00
_cell.angle_beta   90.00
_cell.angle_gamma   90.00
#
_symmetry.space_group_name_H-M   'P 1'
#
loop_
_entity.id
_entity.type
_entity.pdbx_description
1 polymer ?
#
loop_
_entity_poly.entity_id
_entity_poly.type
_entity_poly.pdbx_seq_one_letter_code
_entity_poly.pdbx_strand_id
1 'polypeptide(L)'
;MFMNVLADADEAAVSELARQRRSRVRVVDVVSDDVARASIITAYVACRAAGDHAGVTDAILAAMAYDEEHSDEPRLMDEIRAVQGGAGAVA
;
A
#
# COMPACT_ATOMS: atom_id res chain seq x y z
N MET A 1 26.31 52.82 4.97
CA MET A 1 25.51 52.33 3.83
C MET A 1 25.36 50.83 4.03
N PHE A 2 24.27 50.40 4.67
CA PHE A 2 24.05 49.00 5.04
C PHE A 2 23.50 48.22 3.84
N MET A 3 24.21 47.16 3.45
CA MET A 3 23.70 46.12 2.54
C MET A 3 22.57 45.38 3.25
N ASN A 4 21.33 45.58 2.80
CA ASN A 4 20.19 44.78 3.29
C ASN A 4 19.98 43.61 2.32
N VAL A 5 20.45 42.44 2.73
CA VAL A 5 20.15 41.13 2.15
C VAL A 5 18.62 40.95 2.12
N LEU A 6 18.04 40.89 0.93
CA LEU A 6 16.67 40.47 0.67
C LEU A 6 16.65 39.05 0.12
N ALA A 7 17.33 38.13 0.80
CA ALA A 7 17.15 36.71 0.61
C ALA A 7 16.44 36.17 1.86
N ASP A 8 15.60 35.15 1.69
CA ASP A 8 15.08 34.27 2.75
C ASP A 8 13.63 34.47 3.24
N ALA A 9 12.72 35.06 2.44
CA ALA A 9 11.27 34.98 2.73
C ALA A 9 10.53 33.92 1.88
N ASP A 10 11.12 33.46 0.77
CA ASP A 10 10.46 32.57 -0.19
C ASP A 10 10.77 31.08 0.05
N GLU A 11 11.83 30.75 0.79
CA GLU A 11 12.29 29.37 1.01
C GLU A 11 11.52 28.65 2.14
N ALA A 12 11.07 29.39 3.16
CA ALA A 12 10.31 28.83 4.28
C ALA A 12 8.89 28.40 3.91
N ALA A 13 8.21 29.14 3.02
CA ALA A 13 6.84 28.84 2.59
C ALA A 13 6.76 27.56 1.72
N VAL A 14 7.79 27.30 0.91
CA VAL A 14 7.88 26.09 0.11
C VAL A 14 8.17 24.87 0.99
N SER A 15 8.95 25.01 2.06
CA SER A 15 9.34 23.91 2.95
C SER A 15 8.16 23.31 3.73
N GLU A 16 7.30 24.14 4.31
CA GLU A 16 6.15 23.66 5.09
C GLU A 16 5.00 23.20 4.19
N LEU A 17 4.70 23.92 3.10
CA LEU A 17 3.69 23.48 2.14
C LEU A 17 4.13 22.21 1.39
N ALA A 18 5.40 22.08 1.02
CA ALA A 18 5.92 20.85 0.41
C ALA A 18 5.97 19.70 1.42
N ARG A 19 6.31 19.96 2.69
CA ARG A 19 6.22 18.95 3.76
C ARG A 19 4.77 18.52 4.00
N GLN A 20 3.84 19.46 4.05
CA GLN A 20 2.42 19.18 4.25
C GLN A 20 1.84 18.44 3.04
N ARG A 21 2.17 18.85 1.82
CA ARG A 21 1.82 18.13 0.59
C ARG A 21 2.41 16.72 0.57
N ARG A 22 3.71 16.55 0.89
CA ARG A 22 4.34 15.22 1.01
C ARG A 22 3.68 14.36 2.08
N SER A 23 3.30 14.95 3.22
CA SER A 23 2.62 14.22 4.29
C SER A 23 1.22 13.76 3.86
N ARG A 24 0.47 14.64 3.16
CA ARG A 24 -0.89 14.31 2.70
C ARG A 24 -0.88 13.30 1.57
N VAL A 25 0.07 13.41 0.64
CA VAL A 25 0.27 12.44 -0.44
C VAL A 25 0.58 11.07 0.14
N ARG A 26 1.58 10.96 1.04
CA ARG A 26 1.91 9.68 1.70
C ARG A 26 0.74 9.05 2.44
N VAL A 27 -0.07 9.83 3.15
CA VAL A 27 -1.21 9.26 3.89
C VAL A 27 -2.31 8.77 2.94
N VAL A 28 -2.57 9.47 1.84
CA VAL A 28 -3.55 9.04 0.84
C VAL A 28 -3.07 7.78 0.10
N ASP A 29 -1.79 7.73 -0.25
CA ASP A 29 -1.19 6.58 -0.93
C ASP A 29 -1.23 5.35 0.00
N VAL A 30 -0.79 5.48 1.26
CA VAL A 30 -0.83 4.37 2.25
C VAL A 30 -2.25 3.86 2.49
N VAL A 31 -3.26 4.74 2.59
CA VAL A 31 -4.65 4.31 2.76
C VAL A 31 -5.17 3.62 1.49
N SER A 32 -4.75 4.07 0.31
CA SER A 32 -5.08 3.43 -0.96
C SER A 32 -4.45 2.03 -1.06
N ASP A 33 -3.22 1.90 -0.60
CA ASP A 33 -2.45 0.64 -0.61
C ASP A 33 -3.04 -0.36 0.39
N ASP A 34 -3.38 0.07 1.61
CA ASP A 34 -4.08 -0.74 2.60
C ASP A 34 -5.44 -1.25 2.08
N VAL A 35 -6.17 -0.40 1.35
CA VAL A 35 -7.45 -0.77 0.74
C VAL A 35 -7.25 -1.77 -0.41
N ALA A 36 -6.24 -1.58 -1.25
CA ALA A 36 -5.90 -2.51 -2.32
C ALA A 36 -5.51 -3.89 -1.76
N ARG A 37 -4.67 -3.91 -0.73
CA ARG A 37 -4.22 -5.10 -0.02
C ARG A 37 -5.38 -5.89 0.60
N ALA A 38 -6.26 -5.21 1.33
CA ALA A 38 -7.45 -5.82 1.92
C ALA A 38 -8.44 -6.34 0.86
N SER A 39 -8.58 -5.63 -0.26
CA SER A 39 -9.43 -6.03 -1.39
C SER A 39 -8.95 -7.34 -2.02
N ILE A 40 -7.64 -7.47 -2.28
CA ILE A 40 -7.04 -8.68 -2.87
C ILE A 40 -7.23 -9.90 -1.95
N ILE A 41 -7.00 -9.74 -0.64
CA ILE A 41 -7.22 -10.81 0.35
C ILE A 41 -8.69 -11.23 0.39
N THR A 42 -9.60 -10.26 0.37
CA THR A 42 -11.05 -10.51 0.39
C THR A 42 -11.49 -11.29 -0.86
N ALA A 43 -11.01 -10.89 -2.04
CA ALA A 43 -11.28 -11.57 -3.30
C ALA A 43 -10.73 -13.01 -3.28
N TYR A 44 -9.50 -13.21 -2.82
CA TYR A 44 -8.90 -14.53 -2.65
C TYR A 44 -9.77 -15.45 -1.77
N VAL A 45 -10.19 -14.96 -0.60
CA VAL A 45 -11.02 -15.74 0.34
C VAL A 45 -12.39 -16.05 -0.27
N ALA A 46 -13.02 -15.10 -0.95
CA ALA A 46 -14.31 -15.28 -1.58
C ALA A 46 -14.25 -16.32 -2.71
N CYS A 47 -13.28 -16.22 -3.62
CA CYS A 47 -13.09 -17.18 -4.71
C CYS A 47 -12.75 -18.58 -4.15
N ARG A 48 -11.92 -18.67 -3.11
CA ARG A 48 -11.60 -19.94 -2.45
C ARG A 48 -12.82 -20.58 -1.81
N ALA A 49 -13.65 -19.80 -1.10
CA ALA A 49 -14.88 -20.28 -0.50
C ALA A 49 -15.90 -20.75 -1.55
N ALA A 50 -15.94 -20.10 -2.72
CA ALA A 50 -16.79 -20.48 -3.84
C ALA A 50 -16.25 -21.68 -4.65
N GLY A 51 -15.01 -22.13 -4.40
CA GLY A 51 -14.35 -23.14 -5.24
C GLY A 51 -13.99 -22.63 -6.64
N ASP A 52 -13.95 -21.32 -6.83
CA ASP A 52 -13.57 -20.67 -8.09
C ASP A 52 -12.04 -20.64 -8.23
N HIS A 53 -11.51 -21.63 -8.94
CA HIS A 53 -10.08 -21.79 -9.14
C HIS A 53 -9.49 -20.71 -10.07
N ALA A 54 -10.29 -20.19 -11.00
CA ALA A 54 -9.86 -19.11 -11.88
C ALA A 54 -9.70 -17.82 -11.09
N GLY A 55 -10.73 -17.43 -10.32
CA GLY A 55 -10.67 -16.25 -9.46
C GLY A 55 -9.60 -16.32 -8.37
N VAL A 56 -9.31 -17.51 -7.83
CA VAL A 56 -8.16 -17.71 -6.92
C VAL A 56 -6.84 -17.44 -7.63
N THR A 57 -6.70 -17.89 -8.88
CA THR A 57 -5.48 -17.66 -9.68
C THR A 57 -5.31 -16.17 -9.97
N ASP A 58 -6.39 -15.48 -10.34
CA ASP A 58 -6.38 -14.04 -10.59
C ASP A 58 -6.00 -13.23 -9.35
N ALA A 59 -6.52 -13.61 -8.17
CA ALA A 59 -6.16 -12.96 -6.91
C ALA A 59 -4.69 -13.17 -6.53
N ILE A 60 -4.11 -14.34 -6.83
CA ILE A 60 -2.69 -14.62 -6.63
C ILE A 60 -1.83 -13.76 -7.58
N LEU A 61 -2.21 -13.66 -8.85
CA LEU A 61 -1.49 -12.81 -9.81
C LEU A 61 -1.55 -11.33 -9.41
N ALA A 62 -2.71 -10.86 -8.94
CA ALA A 62 -2.86 -9.50 -8.41
C ALA A 62 -1.96 -9.26 -7.19
N ALA A 63 -1.85 -10.24 -6.29
CA ALA A 63 -0.96 -10.14 -5.13
C ALA A 63 0.53 -10.11 -5.53
N MET A 64 0.92 -10.89 -6.53
CA MET A 64 2.30 -10.87 -7.06
C MET A 64 2.64 -9.52 -7.69
N ALA A 65 1.72 -8.93 -8.46
CA ALA A 65 1.90 -7.60 -9.04
C ALA A 65 1.99 -6.52 -7.95
N TYR A 66 1.15 -6.62 -6.91
CA TYR A 66 1.21 -5.72 -5.77
C TYR A 66 2.56 -5.81 -5.03
N ASP A 67 3.07 -7.02 -4.79
CA ASP A 67 4.37 -7.24 -4.15
C ASP A 67 5.55 -6.72 -4.99
N GLU A 68 5.43 -6.74 -6.32
CA GLU A 68 6.45 -6.17 -7.22
C GLU A 68 6.48 -4.63 -7.15
N GLU A 69 5.31 -4.00 -7.03
CA GLU A 69 5.16 -2.55 -6.86
C GLU A 69 5.56 -2.08 -5.45
N HIS A 70 5.43 -2.95 -4.44
CA HIS A 70 5.69 -2.67 -3.02
C HIS A 70 6.82 -3.54 -2.46
N SER A 71 7.99 -3.53 -3.12
CA SER A 71 9.15 -4.38 -2.77
C SER A 71 9.70 -4.18 -1.35
N ASP A 72 9.34 -3.06 -0.73
CA ASP A 72 9.88 -2.59 0.54
C ASP A 72 9.00 -3.05 1.72
N GLU A 73 7.84 -3.63 1.44
CA GLU A 73 6.79 -3.98 2.38
C GLU A 73 6.67 -5.49 2.63
N PRO A 74 5.98 -5.90 3.71
CA PRO A 74 5.66 -7.31 3.93
C PRO A 74 4.81 -7.87 2.79
N ARG A 75 5.32 -8.92 2.14
CA ARG A 75 4.70 -9.56 0.98
C ARG A 75 3.26 -9.99 1.26
N LEU A 76 2.34 -9.50 0.45
CA LEU A 76 0.94 -9.90 0.41
C LEU A 76 0.80 -11.39 0.10
N MET A 77 1.69 -11.96 -0.71
CA MET A 77 1.72 -13.40 -0.96
C MET A 77 1.95 -14.23 0.31
N ASP A 78 2.72 -13.73 1.28
CA ASP A 78 2.95 -14.44 2.55
C ASP A 78 1.69 -14.39 3.43
N GLU A 79 0.92 -13.31 3.36
CA GLU A 79 -0.37 -13.21 4.05
C GLU A 79 -1.43 -14.12 3.45
N ILE A 80 -1.50 -14.20 2.12
CA ILE A 80 -2.39 -15.14 1.43
C ILE A 80 -2.05 -16.58 1.85
N ARG A 81 -0.75 -16.92 1.96
CA ARG A 81 -0.32 -18.23 2.47
C ARG A 81 -0.71 -18.43 3.94
N ALA A 82 -0.59 -17.41 4.78
CA ALA A 82 -1.00 -17.48 6.17
C ALA A 82 -2.51 -17.71 6.31
N VAL A 83 -3.33 -17.04 5.50
CA VAL A 83 -4.79 -17.26 5.43
C VAL A 83 -5.12 -18.68 4.93
N GLN A 84 -4.36 -19.18 3.95
CA GLN A 84 -4.51 -20.53 3.43
C GLN A 84 -4.17 -21.60 4.48
N GLY A 85 -3.06 -21.42 5.20
CA GLY A 85 -2.57 -22.35 6.23
C GLY A 85 -3.33 -22.27 7.55
N GLY A 86 -3.84 -21.09 7.91
CA GLY A 86 -4.67 -20.87 9.10
C GLY A 86 -6.04 -21.56 9.03
N ALA A 87 -6.56 -21.82 7.83
CA ALA A 87 -7.77 -22.60 7.61
C ALA A 87 -7.63 -24.10 7.99
N GLY A 88 -6.42 -24.57 8.36
CA GLY A 88 -6.16 -25.91 8.90
C GLY A 88 -5.69 -25.95 10.36
N ALA A 89 -5.56 -24.80 11.03
CA ALA A 89 -5.06 -24.71 12.41
C ALA A 89 -6.16 -24.62 13.48
N VAL A 90 -7.39 -25.01 13.12
CA VAL A 90 -8.50 -25.17 14.06
C VAL A 90 -9.00 -26.60 13.93
N ALA A 91 -8.33 -27.52 14.63
CA ALA A 91 -8.76 -28.90 14.85
C ALA A 91 -8.48 -29.27 16.31
#